data_AF-A0A519J3M8-F1
#
_entry.id   AF-A0A519J3M8-F1
#
_cell.length_a   1.000
_cell.length_b   1.000
_cell.length_c   1.000
_cell.angle_alpha   90.00
_cell.angle_beta   90.00
_cell.angle_gamma   90.00
#
_symmetry.space_group_name_H-M   'P 1'
#
loop_
_entity.id
_entity.type
_entity.pdbx_description
1 polymer ?
#
loop_
_entity_poly.entity_id
_entity_poly.type
_entity_poly.pdbx_seq_one_letter_code
_entity_poly.pdbx_strand_id
1 'polypeptide(L)'
;MRTLLPLLILSLATPALAQTRPGEPYPQMSVGERHRYEMDRLRAVNDGQAALARQQAIQAQLTVLQLEAARQPAPPLPSSTPYVRSPEDERAEREAATARREATRTAVGQIDDWLDRGRQQPR
;
A
#
# COMPACT_ATOMS: atom_id res chain seq x y z
N MET A 1 22.58 -2.58 -41.67
CA MET A 1 22.70 -3.80 -40.83
C MET A 1 23.55 -3.47 -39.61
N ARG A 2 22.84 -3.41 -38.49
CA ARG A 2 23.23 -3.54 -37.07
C ARG A 2 24.60 -4.19 -36.81
N THR A 3 25.59 -3.40 -36.40
CA THR A 3 26.81 -3.90 -35.73
C THR A 3 26.97 -3.17 -34.40
N LEU A 4 26.07 -3.48 -33.47
CA LEU A 4 26.36 -3.34 -32.04
C LEU A 4 27.12 -4.61 -31.66
N LEU A 5 28.45 -4.52 -31.57
CA LEU A 5 29.29 -5.54 -30.95
C LEU A 5 29.34 -5.19 -29.45
N PRO A 6 28.52 -5.80 -28.59
CA PRO A 6 28.44 -5.40 -27.20
C PRO A 6 29.52 -6.14 -26.41
N LEU A 7 30.33 -5.37 -25.69
CA LEU A 7 30.46 -5.51 -24.24
C LEU A 7 30.50 -6.96 -23.70
N LEU A 8 31.44 -7.79 -24.18
CA LEU A 8 31.63 -9.17 -23.72
C LEU A 8 32.99 -9.34 -23.04
N ILE A 9 33.33 -8.45 -22.10
CA ILE A 9 34.57 -8.58 -21.30
C ILE A 9 34.27 -8.60 -19.79
N LEU A 10 33.01 -8.50 -19.36
CA LEU A 10 32.68 -8.42 -17.93
C LEU A 10 31.97 -9.67 -17.41
N SER A 11 32.54 -10.87 -17.60
CA SER A 11 31.89 -12.10 -17.11
C SER A 11 32.84 -13.28 -16.83
N LEU A 12 34.04 -13.09 -16.27
CA LEU A 12 34.79 -14.24 -15.71
C LEU A 12 35.63 -13.86 -14.48
N ALA A 13 34.99 -13.28 -13.47
CA ALA A 13 35.50 -13.32 -12.10
C ALA A 13 34.52 -14.11 -11.22
N THR A 14 34.23 -15.35 -11.61
CA THR A 14 33.67 -16.34 -10.68
C THR A 14 34.77 -16.70 -9.68
N PRO A 15 34.65 -16.41 -8.37
CA PRO A 15 35.50 -17.04 -7.40
C PRO A 15 35.19 -18.54 -7.47
N ALA A 16 36.16 -19.33 -7.91
CA ALA A 16 36.14 -20.77 -7.74
C ALA A 16 36.14 -21.05 -6.23
N LEU A 17 34.96 -21.11 -5.63
CA LEU A 17 34.78 -21.65 -4.29
C LEU A 17 35.12 -23.13 -4.39
N ALA A 18 36.35 -23.49 -4.04
CA ALA A 18 36.72 -24.87 -3.80
C ALA A 18 35.71 -25.44 -2.81
N GLN A 19 34.86 -26.37 -3.27
CA GLN A 19 33.97 -27.11 -2.40
C GLN A 19 34.84 -28.00 -1.54
N THR A 20 35.20 -27.54 -0.34
CA THR A 20 35.82 -28.38 0.67
C THR A 20 34.81 -29.48 0.98
N ARG A 21 35.14 -30.72 0.60
CA ARG A 21 34.35 -31.89 1.03
C ARG A 21 34.31 -31.82 2.55
N PRO A 22 33.13 -31.66 3.18
CA PRO A 22 33.04 -31.68 4.63
C PRO A 22 33.64 -33.00 5.11
N GLY A 23 34.52 -32.94 6.11
CA GLY A 23 35.09 -34.15 6.71
C GLY A 23 33.98 -35.11 7.14
N GLU A 24 34.25 -36.41 7.05
CA GLU A 24 33.22 -37.42 7.32
C GLU A 24 32.69 -37.27 8.75
N PRO A 25 31.39 -37.00 8.93
CA PRO A 25 30.83 -36.85 10.27
C PRO A 25 30.88 -38.20 10.97
N TYR A 26 31.48 -38.22 12.17
CA TYR A 26 31.58 -39.42 13.01
C TYR A 26 32.38 -40.57 12.35
N PRO A 27 33.70 -40.40 12.14
CA PRO A 27 34.53 -41.40 11.47
C PRO A 27 34.61 -42.74 12.25
N GLN A 28 34.34 -42.73 13.55
CA GLN A 28 34.30 -43.91 14.41
C GLN A 28 32.97 -44.70 14.37
N MET A 29 31.92 -44.20 13.70
CA MET A 29 30.60 -44.87 13.65
C MET A 29 30.45 -45.76 12.43
N SER A 30 29.77 -46.90 12.59
CA SER A 30 29.40 -47.74 11.44
C SER A 30 28.38 -47.02 10.54
N VAL A 31 28.33 -47.40 9.26
CA VAL A 31 27.40 -46.82 8.27
C VAL A 31 25.95 -46.88 8.76
N GLY A 32 25.55 -47.98 9.40
CA GLY A 32 24.20 -48.16 9.93
C GLY A 32 23.89 -47.25 11.13
N GLU A 33 24.85 -47.04 12.03
CA GLU A 33 24.70 -46.11 13.16
C GLU A 33 24.61 -44.66 12.70
N ARG A 34 25.44 -44.26 11.72
CA ARG A 34 25.36 -42.92 11.13
C ARG A 34 23.99 -42.66 10.51
N HIS A 35 23.49 -43.63 9.75
CA HIS A 35 22.16 -43.51 9.15
C HIS A 35 21.06 -43.37 10.21
N ARG A 36 21.11 -44.18 11.28
CA ARG A 36 20.14 -44.05 12.40
C ARG A 36 20.21 -42.67 13.04
N TYR A 37 21.41 -42.20 13.36
CA TYR A 37 21.61 -40.88 13.95
C TYR A 37 21.10 -39.74 13.05
N GLU A 38 21.38 -39.80 11.75
CA GLU A 38 20.89 -38.82 10.78
C GLU A 38 19.36 -38.84 10.68
N MET A 39 18.75 -40.03 10.65
CA MET A 39 17.29 -40.15 10.63
C MET A 39 16.65 -39.61 11.90
N ASP A 40 17.22 -39.91 13.08
CA ASP A 40 16.72 -39.39 14.35
C ASP A 40 16.85 -37.87 14.44
N ARG A 41 17.99 -37.33 13.97
CA ARG A 41 18.19 -35.88 13.85
C ARG A 41 17.15 -35.24 12.92
N LEU A 42 16.91 -35.83 11.75
CA LEU A 42 15.93 -35.32 10.78
C LEU A 42 14.50 -35.37 11.34
N ARG A 43 14.14 -36.43 12.06
CA ARG A 43 12.84 -36.52 12.76
C ARG A 43 12.68 -35.40 13.78
N ALA A 44 13.68 -35.19 14.64
CA ALA A 44 13.65 -34.13 15.64
C ALA A 44 13.50 -32.73 15.01
N VAL A 45 14.20 -32.48 13.90
CA VAL A 45 14.07 -31.22 13.14
C VAL A 45 12.66 -31.09 12.54
N ASN A 46 12.14 -32.16 11.95
CA ASN A 46 10.80 -32.16 11.35
C ASN A 46 9.72 -31.89 12.40
N ASP A 47 9.78 -32.58 13.54
CA ASP A 47 8.84 -32.41 14.65
C ASP A 47 8.83 -30.95 15.15
N GLY A 48 10.00 -30.33 15.25
CA GLY A 48 10.15 -28.92 15.58
C GLY A 48 9.51 -27.99 14.55
N GLN A 49 9.74 -28.24 13.25
CA GLN A 49 9.12 -27.46 12.18
C GLN A 49 7.60 -27.63 12.13
N ALA A 50 7.09 -28.85 12.35
CA ALA A 50 5.66 -29.13 12.40
C ALA A 50 4.98 -28.41 13.57
N ALA A 51 5.63 -28.35 14.75
CA ALA A 51 5.14 -27.58 15.89
C ALA A 51 5.08 -26.07 15.57
N LEU A 52 6.15 -25.52 14.98
CA LEU A 52 6.19 -24.11 14.57
C LEU A 52 5.11 -23.78 13.55
N ALA A 53 4.91 -24.63 12.54
CA ALA A 53 3.89 -24.44 11.51
C ALA A 53 2.47 -24.41 12.12
N ARG A 54 2.18 -25.30 13.09
CA ARG A 54 0.91 -25.28 13.84
C ARG A 54 0.72 -23.97 14.61
N GLN A 55 1.77 -23.49 15.29
CA GLN A 55 1.70 -22.22 16.01
C GLN A 55 1.42 -21.05 15.05
N GLN A 56 2.12 -21.00 13.91
CA GLN A 56 1.93 -19.96 12.90
C GLN A 56 0.52 -20.00 12.31
N ALA A 57 -0.05 -21.18 12.06
CA ALA A 57 -1.41 -21.33 11.55
C ALA A 57 -2.45 -20.76 12.53
N ILE A 58 -2.28 -21.01 13.84
CA ILE A 58 -3.16 -20.45 14.87
C ILE A 58 -3.03 -18.93 14.93
N GLN A 59 -1.81 -18.39 14.91
CA GLN A 59 -1.57 -16.94 14.92
C GLN A 59 -2.17 -16.25 13.70
N ALA A 60 -2.09 -16.88 12.52
CA ALA A 60 -2.69 -16.35 11.30
C ALA A 60 -4.22 -16.28 11.43
N GLN A 61 -4.87 -17.32 11.96
CA GLN A 61 -6.32 -17.32 12.18
C GLN A 61 -6.75 -16.22 13.15
N LEU A 62 -6.04 -16.05 14.27
CA LEU A 62 -6.32 -14.97 15.23
C LEU A 62 -6.15 -13.59 14.59
N THR A 63 -5.13 -13.43 13.76
CA THR A 63 -4.87 -12.17 13.04
C THR A 63 -6.01 -11.83 12.09
N VAL A 64 -6.52 -12.82 11.34
CA VAL A 64 -7.68 -12.64 10.44
C VAL A 64 -8.91 -12.21 11.23
N LEU A 65 -9.21 -12.88 12.34
CA LEU A 65 -10.34 -12.52 13.20
C LEU A 65 -10.23 -11.10 13.77
N GLN A 66 -9.03 -10.69 14.19
CA GLN A 66 -8.79 -9.32 14.66
C GLN A 66 -8.97 -8.28 13.56
N LEU A 67 -8.50 -8.56 12.35
CA LEU A 67 -8.68 -7.69 11.19
C LEU A 67 -10.16 -7.57 10.80
N GLU A 68 -10.90 -8.67 10.83
CA GLU A 68 -12.34 -8.66 10.56
C GLU A 68 -13.12 -7.87 11.62
N ALA A 69 -12.78 -8.04 12.90
CA ALA A 69 -13.36 -7.25 13.97
C ALA A 69 -13.03 -5.75 13.83
N ALA A 70 -11.79 -5.41 13.47
CA ALA A 70 -11.37 -4.03 13.27
C ALA A 70 -11.99 -3.38 12.01
N ARG A 71 -12.38 -4.18 11.01
CA ARG A 71 -13.03 -3.71 9.79
C ARG A 71 -14.51 -3.40 9.95
N GLN A 72 -15.11 -3.61 11.12
CA GLN A 72 -16.53 -3.32 11.30
C GLN A 72 -16.80 -1.84 10.94
N PRO A 73 -17.63 -1.58 9.91
CA PRO A 73 -17.94 -0.22 9.52
C PRO A 73 -18.65 0.48 10.68
N ALA A 74 -18.40 1.78 10.83
CA ALA A 74 -19.15 2.59 11.78
C ALA A 74 -20.65 2.36 11.55
N PRO A 75 -21.44 2.18 12.63
CA PRO A 75 -22.88 2.01 12.49
C PRO A 75 -23.45 3.19 11.67
N PRO A 76 -24.44 2.93 10.80
CA PRO A 76 -25.01 3.97 9.97
C PRO A 76 -25.52 5.11 10.86
N LEU A 77 -25.16 6.33 10.51
CA LEU A 77 -25.72 7.52 11.15
C LEU A 77 -27.24 7.48 10.99
N PRO A 78 -28.02 7.86 12.02
CA PRO A 78 -29.46 7.98 11.88
C PRO A 78 -29.78 8.92 10.72
N SER A 79 -30.82 8.58 9.94
CA SER A 79 -31.24 9.43 8.82
C SER A 79 -31.52 10.83 9.34
N SER A 80 -30.82 11.84 8.79
CA SER A 80 -31.18 13.24 9.04
C SER A 80 -32.66 13.40 8.71
N THR A 81 -33.46 13.82 9.70
CA THR A 81 -34.80 14.31 9.40
C THR A 81 -34.65 15.40 8.33
N PRO A 82 -35.44 15.37 7.25
CA PRO A 82 -35.41 16.44 6.28
C PRO A 82 -35.74 17.74 7.02
N TYR A 83 -34.81 18.69 6.99
CA TYR A 83 -35.06 20.03 7.51
C TYR A 83 -36.13 20.66 6.63
N VAL A 84 -37.37 20.72 7.12
CA VAL A 84 -38.46 21.42 6.45
C VAL A 84 -38.22 22.91 6.67
N ARG A 85 -37.62 23.53 5.67
CA ARG A 85 -37.33 24.95 5.65
C ARG A 85 -38.65 25.73 5.48
N SER A 86 -38.81 26.84 6.20
CA SER A 86 -40.01 27.65 6.06
C SER A 86 -40.04 28.32 4.67
N PRO A 87 -41.22 28.64 4.12
CA PRO A 87 -41.31 29.37 2.85
C PRO A 87 -40.67 30.76 2.92
N GLU A 88 -40.53 31.36 4.11
CA GLU A 88 -39.85 32.63 4.29
C GLU A 88 -38.33 32.49 4.17
N ASP A 89 -37.75 31.43 4.76
CA ASP A 89 -36.32 31.14 4.65
C ASP A 89 -35.93 30.86 3.19
N GLU A 90 -36.77 30.17 2.42
CA GLU A 90 -36.53 29.97 0.98
C GLU A 90 -36.58 31.27 0.17
N ARG A 91 -37.42 32.23 0.57
CA ARG A 91 -37.46 33.55 -0.09
C ARG A 91 -36.21 34.35 0.26
N ALA A 92 -35.86 34.42 1.53
CA ALA A 92 -34.65 35.11 1.99
C ALA A 92 -33.39 34.56 1.32
N GLU A 93 -33.30 33.24 1.12
CA GLU A 93 -32.14 32.64 0.46
C GLU A 93 -32.10 32.90 -1.05
N ARG A 94 -33.26 32.95 -1.71
CA ARG A 94 -33.36 33.37 -3.12
C ARG A 94 -32.94 34.82 -3.31
N GLU A 95 -33.39 35.70 -2.42
CA GLU A 95 -32.99 37.11 -2.42
C GLU A 95 -31.49 37.25 -2.19
N ALA A 96 -30.94 36.57 -1.17
CA ALA A 96 -29.51 36.57 -0.89
C ALA A 96 -28.67 35.97 -2.04
N ALA A 97 -29.19 34.95 -2.74
CA ALA A 97 -28.53 34.39 -3.92
C ALA A 97 -28.55 35.36 -5.11
N THR A 98 -29.64 36.12 -5.27
CA THR A 98 -29.78 37.13 -6.33
C THR A 98 -28.83 38.29 -6.07
N ALA A 99 -28.81 38.83 -4.85
CA ALA A 99 -27.89 39.89 -4.43
C ALA A 99 -26.42 39.49 -4.63
N ARG A 100 -26.05 38.24 -4.29
CA ARG A 100 -24.70 37.73 -4.54
C ARG A 100 -24.34 37.72 -6.03
N ARG A 101 -25.24 37.27 -6.90
CA ARG A 101 -25.00 37.25 -8.36
C ARG A 101 -24.84 38.66 -8.92
N GLU A 102 -25.66 39.60 -8.47
CA GLU A 102 -25.57 41.01 -8.88
C GLU A 102 -24.26 41.66 -8.43
N ALA A 103 -23.85 41.39 -7.18
CA ALA A 103 -22.55 41.85 -6.66
C ALA A 103 -21.39 41.29 -7.49
N THR A 104 -21.41 39.98 -7.81
CA THR A 104 -20.39 39.36 -8.67
C THR A 104 -20.38 39.98 -10.07
N ARG A 105 -21.55 40.15 -10.70
CA ARG A 105 -21.65 40.75 -12.03
C ARG A 105 -21.11 42.19 -12.06
N THR A 106 -21.42 42.96 -11.03
CA THR A 106 -20.92 44.34 -10.87
C THR A 106 -19.40 44.36 -10.71
N ALA A 107 -18.85 43.51 -9.85
CA ALA A 107 -17.40 43.42 -9.64
C ALA A 107 -16.66 43.02 -10.91
N VAL A 108 -17.18 42.06 -11.68
CA VAL A 108 -16.57 41.65 -12.96
C VAL A 108 -16.64 42.79 -13.98
N GLY A 109 -17.78 43.48 -14.10
CA GLY A 109 -17.89 44.64 -15.00
C GLY A 109 -16.89 45.75 -14.67
N GLN A 110 -16.66 46.04 -13.38
CA GLN A 110 -15.65 47.02 -12.96
C GLN A 110 -14.22 46.62 -13.35
N ILE A 111 -13.91 45.31 -13.37
CA ILE A 111 -12.61 44.79 -13.82
C ILE A 111 -12.47 45.02 -15.33
N ASP A 112 -13.49 44.68 -16.11
CA ASP A 112 -13.48 44.86 -17.56
C ASP A 112 -13.32 46.34 -17.94
N ASP A 113 -14.07 47.24 -17.29
CA ASP A 113 -13.96 48.68 -17.48
C ASP A 113 -12.54 49.21 -17.18
N TRP A 114 -11.88 48.67 -16.14
CA TRP A 114 -10.50 49.04 -15.80
C TRP A 114 -9.50 48.56 -16.86
N LEU A 115 -9.66 47.33 -17.36
CA LEU A 115 -8.82 46.79 -18.43
C LEU A 115 -8.97 47.60 -19.73
N ASP A 116 -10.19 48.02 -20.07
CA ASP A 116 -10.45 48.83 -21.25
C ASP A 116 -9.83 50.23 -21.16
N ARG A 117 -9.92 50.89 -19.99
CA ARG A 117 -9.21 52.16 -19.76
C ARG A 117 -7.70 52.02 -19.93
N GLY A 118 -7.11 50.93 -19.42
CA GLY A 118 -5.68 50.64 -19.55
C GLY A 118 -5.24 50.43 -21.01
N ARG A 119 -6.12 49.95 -21.88
CA ARG A 119 -5.86 49.79 -23.32
C ARG A 119 -5.96 51.09 -24.12
N GLN A 120 -6.74 52.06 -23.65
CA GLN A 120 -7.03 53.30 -24.38
C GLN A 120 -6.05 54.46 -24.09
N GLN A 121 -5.12 54.30 -23.14
CA GLN A 121 -4.04 55.27 -22.94
C GLN A 121 -2.83 54.92 -23.82
N PRO A 122 -2.53 55.68 -24.90
CA PRO A 122 -1.27 55.54 -25.62
C PRO A 122 -0.12 56.02 -24.72
N ARG A 123 1.00 55.28 -24.76
CA ARG A 123 2.28 55.66 -24.14
C ARG A 123 2.87 56.90 -24.78
#